data_AF-C1MW98-F1
#
_entry.id   AF-C1MW98-F1
#
_cell.length_a   1.000
_cell.length_b   1.000
_cell.length_c   1.000
_cell.angle_alpha   90.00
_cell.angle_beta   90.00
_cell.angle_gamma   90.00
#
_symmetry.space_group_name_H-M   'P 1'
#
loop_
_entity.id
_entity.type
_entity.pdbx_description
1 polymer ?
#
loop_
_entity_poly.entity_id
_entity_poly.type
_entity_poly.pdbx_seq_one_letter_code
_entity_poly.pdbx_strand_id
1 'polypeptide(L)'
;MPPHNALLAPASLRALGPRAKPPARSLNAAVLRGRRLAIVPRASSVVPKPAVRASAVATPTRIDIHPGSELEGLRTVSDLVFDTKSAVNEFGQLGPQAATVSASIVLHVLTENATGDVGALEGAMVYEPCSGAFIADRLDCVVDKTFVNLASLFADRVEGKVSVEVDVHSAKTVEEIVARAKRMKAMFQELAIAVSDKILFKVPATWKGIEAVRRLEEEGIHCHVTHVYCLEQAALAIRANAALLQTYVGRTNTWYASRAAETKANCLGEGVDPSLVGVELTRQIDALVRCHKGKTKIIAASVRNREEAIALAGCDFLLLNERVIAALNEKPSADKSAWVAHNFHDAGCPDVPEGIDEAAFEVALASSPAGEELTLGMKNSAVADERLREYIKQRVAPGSGQ
;
A
#
# COMPACT_ATOMS: atom_id res chain seq x y z
N MET A 1 62.76 21.43 26.92
CA MET A 1 62.99 19.98 26.83
C MET A 1 61.69 19.32 26.38
N PRO A 2 61.71 18.32 25.49
CA PRO A 2 62.13 18.30 24.10
C PRO A 2 60.91 18.14 23.12
N PRO A 3 61.14 18.18 21.79
CA PRO A 3 60.15 18.03 20.73
C PRO A 3 60.09 16.57 20.21
N HIS A 4 59.18 16.23 19.28
CA HIS A 4 59.52 15.55 18.02
C HIS A 4 58.31 15.24 17.11
N ASN A 5 58.43 15.71 15.87
CA ASN A 5 57.78 15.22 14.65
C ASN A 5 58.05 13.73 14.41
N ALA A 6 57.10 13.01 13.82
CA ALA A 6 57.38 11.99 12.81
C ALA A 6 56.17 11.74 11.90
N LEU A 7 56.25 12.30 10.68
CA LEU A 7 55.59 11.75 9.49
C LEU A 7 56.16 10.35 9.21
N LEU A 8 55.31 9.39 8.84
CA LEU A 8 55.72 8.22 8.06
C LEU A 8 54.77 8.02 6.88
N ALA A 9 55.39 8.05 5.70
CA ALA A 9 54.82 7.87 4.37
C ALA A 9 54.57 6.37 4.06
N PRO A 10 53.89 6.03 2.95
CA PRO A 10 53.17 4.78 2.78
C PRO A 10 54.05 3.62 2.29
N ALA A 11 53.67 2.41 2.68
CA ALA A 11 54.29 1.17 2.22
C ALA A 11 53.99 0.91 0.72
N SER A 12 55.07 0.63 0.01
CA SER A 12 55.20 0.33 -1.41
C SER A 12 54.38 -0.89 -1.88
N LEU A 13 53.56 -0.69 -2.93
CA LEU A 13 53.01 -1.75 -3.77
C LEU A 13 54.15 -2.50 -4.49
N ARG A 14 54.21 -3.82 -4.32
CA ARG A 14 55.05 -4.71 -5.10
C ARG A 14 54.21 -5.32 -6.22
N ALA A 15 54.57 -5.00 -7.46
CA ALA A 15 54.01 -5.57 -8.67
C ALA A 15 54.35 -7.07 -8.79
N LEU A 16 53.34 -7.89 -9.09
CA LEU A 16 53.51 -9.26 -9.57
C LEU A 16 52.95 -9.32 -10.99
N GLY A 17 53.81 -9.72 -11.93
CA GLY A 17 53.56 -9.78 -13.37
C GLY A 17 52.54 -10.86 -13.80
N PRO A 18 52.28 -10.93 -15.12
CA PRO A 18 51.08 -11.55 -15.67
C PRO A 18 51.17 -13.08 -15.67
N ARG A 19 50.12 -13.75 -15.17
CA ARG A 19 49.95 -15.21 -15.33
C ARG A 19 49.36 -15.53 -16.72
N ALA A 20 50.04 -16.43 -17.41
CA ALA A 20 49.74 -16.91 -18.76
C ALA A 20 48.43 -17.72 -18.84
N LYS A 21 47.70 -17.55 -19.96
CA LYS A 21 46.54 -18.37 -20.37
C LYS A 21 46.99 -19.74 -20.90
N PRO A 22 46.29 -20.85 -20.58
CA PRO A 22 46.50 -22.12 -21.27
C PRO A 22 45.73 -22.16 -22.62
N PRO A 23 46.19 -22.97 -23.60
CA PRO A 23 45.73 -22.89 -24.98
C PRO A 23 44.44 -23.67 -25.25
N ALA A 24 43.64 -23.13 -26.18
CA ALA A 24 42.51 -23.81 -26.80
C ALA A 24 43.00 -24.95 -27.71
N ARG A 25 42.34 -26.11 -27.67
CA ARG A 25 42.50 -27.19 -28.66
C ARG A 25 41.16 -27.49 -29.32
N SER A 26 41.14 -27.32 -30.64
CA SER A 26 40.06 -27.67 -31.55
C SER A 26 40.08 -29.15 -31.94
N LEU A 27 38.88 -29.72 -32.00
CA LEU A 27 38.35 -30.78 -32.87
C LEU A 27 39.31 -31.80 -33.53
N ASN A 28 38.96 -33.09 -33.39
CA ASN A 28 39.01 -34.01 -34.52
C ASN A 28 37.89 -35.06 -34.46
N ALA A 29 37.18 -35.18 -35.57
CA ALA A 29 36.15 -36.18 -35.85
C ALA A 29 36.82 -37.51 -36.20
N ALA A 30 36.36 -38.60 -35.59
CA ALA A 30 36.72 -39.96 -35.99
C ALA A 30 35.46 -40.72 -36.40
N VAL A 31 35.42 -41.05 -37.69
CA VAL A 31 34.45 -41.91 -38.35
C VAL A 31 34.67 -43.35 -37.90
N LEU A 32 33.63 -44.02 -37.38
CA LEU A 32 33.59 -45.48 -37.26
C LEU A 32 32.27 -46.00 -37.82
N ARG A 33 32.38 -46.66 -38.99
CA ARG A 33 31.32 -47.46 -39.61
C ARG A 33 31.21 -48.79 -38.87
N GLY A 34 30.00 -49.20 -38.47
CA GLY A 34 29.75 -50.51 -37.88
C GLY A 34 28.28 -50.91 -37.85
N ARG A 35 27.87 -51.67 -38.88
CA ARG A 35 26.77 -52.66 -38.99
C ARG A 35 25.46 -52.44 -38.21
N ARG A 36 24.37 -52.25 -38.99
CA ARG A 36 22.96 -52.37 -38.57
C ARG A 36 22.63 -53.81 -38.15
N LEU A 37 22.12 -53.98 -36.93
CA LEU A 37 21.30 -55.11 -36.51
C LEU A 37 19.93 -54.56 -36.12
N ALA A 38 18.88 -55.05 -36.81
CA ALA A 38 17.51 -54.66 -36.57
C ALA A 38 17.01 -55.31 -35.27
N ILE A 39 16.68 -54.49 -34.28
CA ILE A 39 15.96 -54.91 -33.08
C ILE A 39 14.54 -54.34 -33.21
N VAL A 40 13.57 -55.24 -33.34
CA VAL A 40 12.13 -54.94 -33.35
C VAL A 40 11.70 -54.59 -31.91
N PRO A 41 11.16 -53.40 -31.62
CA PRO A 41 10.65 -53.10 -30.28
C PRO A 41 9.28 -53.74 -30.08
N ARG A 42 9.15 -54.51 -28.99
CA ARG A 42 7.87 -54.96 -28.43
C ARG A 42 7.01 -53.73 -28.07
N ALA A 43 5.76 -53.70 -28.54
CA ALA A 43 4.79 -52.70 -28.14
C ALA A 43 4.50 -52.80 -26.64
N SER A 44 4.87 -51.77 -25.88
CA SER A 44 4.36 -51.53 -24.53
C SER A 44 3.15 -50.62 -24.64
N SER A 45 1.99 -51.11 -24.17
CA SER A 45 0.76 -50.33 -24.07
C SER A 45 0.90 -49.27 -22.99
N VAL A 46 1.32 -48.06 -23.38
CA VAL A 46 1.25 -46.87 -22.54
C VAL A 46 -0.20 -46.38 -22.55
N VAL A 47 -0.90 -46.56 -21.44
CA VAL A 47 -2.19 -45.90 -21.19
C VAL A 47 -1.93 -44.40 -21.13
N PRO A 48 -2.57 -43.56 -21.97
CA PRO A 48 -2.38 -42.12 -21.88
C PRO A 48 -2.93 -41.61 -20.56
N LYS A 49 -2.07 -40.98 -19.73
CA LYS A 49 -2.50 -40.17 -18.60
C LYS A 49 -3.46 -39.09 -19.14
N PRO A 50 -4.61 -38.84 -18.48
CA PRO A 50 -5.51 -37.80 -18.92
C PRO A 50 -4.74 -36.47 -18.90
N ALA A 51 -4.79 -35.76 -20.02
CA ALA A 51 -4.28 -34.40 -20.11
C ALA A 51 -4.98 -33.59 -19.01
N VAL A 52 -4.21 -33.17 -18.00
CA VAL A 52 -4.66 -32.13 -17.08
C VAL A 52 -4.90 -30.92 -17.97
N ARG A 53 -6.17 -30.61 -18.24
CA ARG A 53 -6.54 -29.32 -18.82
C ARG A 53 -5.90 -28.28 -17.93
N ALA A 54 -4.95 -27.52 -18.46
CA ALA A 54 -4.63 -26.23 -17.90
C ALA A 54 -5.99 -25.53 -17.75
N SER A 55 -6.44 -25.34 -16.51
CA SER A 55 -7.58 -24.48 -16.25
C SER A 55 -7.22 -23.17 -16.94
N ALA A 56 -8.06 -22.74 -17.88
CA ALA A 56 -7.93 -21.41 -18.44
C ALA A 56 -7.79 -20.47 -17.24
N VAL A 57 -6.67 -19.76 -17.16
CA VAL A 57 -6.56 -18.61 -16.26
C VAL A 57 -7.73 -17.74 -16.68
N ALA A 58 -8.71 -17.59 -15.78
CA ALA A 58 -9.87 -16.76 -16.06
C ALA A 58 -9.34 -15.40 -16.50
N THR A 59 -9.72 -14.98 -17.71
CA THR A 59 -9.41 -13.64 -18.19
C THR A 59 -9.93 -12.67 -17.13
N PRO A 60 -9.11 -11.74 -16.61
CA PRO A 60 -9.53 -10.84 -15.54
C PRO A 60 -10.83 -10.16 -15.95
N THR A 61 -11.86 -10.31 -15.13
CA THR A 61 -13.17 -9.68 -15.31
C THR A 61 -12.92 -8.18 -15.41
N ARG A 62 -13.11 -7.62 -16.60
CA ARG A 62 -13.01 -6.17 -16.79
C ARG A 62 -14.34 -5.58 -16.32
N ILE A 63 -14.29 -4.62 -15.39
CA ILE A 63 -15.46 -3.80 -15.12
C ILE A 63 -15.67 -2.91 -16.35
N ASP A 64 -16.68 -3.23 -17.15
CA ASP A 64 -17.07 -2.44 -18.30
C ASP A 64 -17.88 -1.22 -17.85
N ILE A 65 -17.33 -0.02 -18.04
CA ILE A 65 -18.04 1.21 -17.68
C ILE A 65 -19.12 1.48 -18.71
N HIS A 66 -20.37 1.59 -18.26
CA HIS A 66 -21.49 1.90 -19.12
C HIS A 66 -21.39 3.36 -19.60
N PRO A 67 -21.42 3.62 -20.92
CA PRO A 67 -21.46 4.97 -21.44
C PRO A 67 -22.69 5.73 -20.94
N GLY A 68 -22.49 6.97 -20.49
CA GLY A 68 -23.51 7.81 -19.90
C GLY A 68 -23.86 7.46 -18.46
N SER A 69 -23.12 6.57 -17.79
CA SER A 69 -23.35 6.25 -16.38
C SER A 69 -22.80 7.31 -15.43
N GLU A 70 -23.31 7.35 -14.20
CA GLU A 70 -22.75 8.19 -13.14
C GLU A 70 -21.31 7.79 -12.80
N LEU A 71 -20.95 6.52 -12.97
CA LEU A 71 -19.57 6.07 -12.84
C LEU A 71 -18.66 6.74 -13.88
N GLU A 72 -19.09 6.82 -15.15
CA GLU A 72 -18.34 7.56 -16.17
C GLU A 72 -18.25 9.06 -15.83
N GLY A 73 -19.35 9.66 -15.37
CA GLY A 73 -19.40 11.07 -14.96
C GLY A 73 -18.46 11.39 -13.81
N LEU A 74 -18.50 10.60 -12.73
CA LEU A 74 -17.69 10.80 -11.52
C LEU A 74 -16.19 10.72 -11.82
N ARG A 75 -15.76 9.85 -12.76
CA ARG A 75 -14.35 9.76 -13.20
C ARG A 75 -13.80 11.02 -13.85
N THR A 76 -14.67 11.94 -14.30
CA THR A 76 -14.23 13.19 -14.91
C THR A 76 -13.76 14.23 -13.89
N VAL A 77 -14.11 14.02 -12.61
CA VAL A 77 -13.83 14.98 -11.52
C VAL A 77 -13.09 14.36 -10.33
N SER A 78 -13.00 13.03 -10.25
CA SER A 78 -12.27 12.31 -9.20
C SER A 78 -11.61 11.05 -9.76
N ASP A 79 -10.39 10.75 -9.28
CA ASP A 79 -9.72 9.49 -9.62
C ASP A 79 -10.30 8.35 -8.79
N LEU A 80 -10.73 7.28 -9.44
CA LEU A 80 -11.38 6.15 -8.77
C LEU A 80 -10.38 5.03 -8.51
N VAL A 81 -10.18 4.71 -7.24
CA VAL A 81 -9.31 3.62 -6.78
C VAL A 81 -10.20 2.45 -6.37
N PHE A 82 -9.99 1.30 -7.01
CA PHE A 82 -10.72 0.08 -6.62
C PHE A 82 -10.07 -0.53 -5.37
N ASP A 83 -10.90 -0.99 -4.42
CA ASP A 83 -10.41 -1.64 -3.21
C ASP A 83 -9.50 -2.82 -3.57
N THR A 84 -8.24 -2.76 -3.14
CA THR A 84 -7.22 -3.73 -3.52
C THR A 84 -7.61 -5.15 -3.14
N LYS A 85 -8.32 -5.36 -2.02
CA LYS A 85 -8.73 -6.69 -1.58
C LYS A 85 -9.74 -7.30 -2.57
N SER A 86 -10.66 -6.50 -3.08
CA SER A 86 -11.62 -6.93 -4.10
C SER A 86 -10.96 -7.10 -5.48
N ALA A 87 -9.91 -6.32 -5.76
CA ALA A 87 -9.32 -6.20 -7.08
C ALA A 87 -8.06 -7.06 -7.32
N VAL A 88 -7.61 -7.87 -6.35
CA VAL A 88 -6.31 -8.59 -6.43
C VAL A 88 -6.17 -9.40 -7.73
N ASN A 89 -7.28 -9.90 -8.27
CA ASN A 89 -7.33 -10.72 -9.49
C ASN A 89 -7.94 -10.01 -10.70
N GLU A 90 -8.35 -8.75 -10.56
CA GLU A 90 -9.12 -8.01 -11.54
C GLU A 90 -8.39 -6.74 -11.96
N PHE A 91 -7.48 -6.88 -12.94
CA PHE A 91 -6.79 -5.76 -13.57
C PHE A 91 -7.50 -5.41 -14.90
N GLY A 92 -8.63 -4.69 -14.81
CA GLY A 92 -9.49 -4.28 -15.94
C GLY A 92 -9.44 -2.79 -16.30
N GLN A 93 -10.48 -2.26 -16.97
CA GLN A 93 -10.58 -0.81 -17.33
C GLN A 93 -10.75 0.12 -16.11
N LEU A 94 -11.30 -0.41 -15.02
CA LEU A 94 -11.25 0.15 -13.67
C LEU A 94 -10.29 -0.63 -12.77
N GLY A 95 -9.33 -1.35 -13.37
CA GLY A 95 -8.25 -1.98 -12.61
C GLY A 95 -7.59 -0.98 -11.67
N PRO A 96 -6.94 -1.45 -10.61
CA PRO A 96 -6.43 -0.57 -9.56
C PRO A 96 -5.57 0.54 -10.17
N GLN A 97 -6.06 1.78 -10.17
CA GLN A 97 -5.27 2.95 -10.54
C GLN A 97 -4.15 3.19 -9.51
N ALA A 98 -4.37 2.71 -8.30
CA ALA A 98 -3.42 2.64 -7.20
C ALA A 98 -3.71 1.36 -6.42
N ALA A 99 -2.75 0.90 -5.61
CA ALA A 99 -2.94 -0.29 -4.77
C ALA A 99 -2.51 -0.02 -3.32
N THR A 100 -3.01 -0.83 -2.40
CA THR A 100 -2.55 -0.85 -1.01
C THR A 100 -2.01 -2.22 -0.63
N VAL A 101 -0.87 -2.26 0.05
CA VAL A 101 -0.31 -3.45 0.68
C VAL A 101 -0.33 -3.27 2.19
N SER A 102 -0.93 -4.26 2.86
CA SER A 102 -1.08 -4.36 4.32
C SER A 102 -1.01 -5.82 4.73
N ALA A 103 -0.94 -6.10 6.03
CA ALA A 103 -0.95 -7.48 6.52
C ALA A 103 -2.20 -8.26 6.07
N SER A 104 -3.36 -7.60 6.07
CA SER A 104 -4.63 -8.20 5.65
C SER A 104 -4.69 -8.51 4.15
N ILE A 105 -4.10 -7.65 3.31
CA ILE A 105 -4.01 -7.88 1.86
C ILE A 105 -3.02 -9.00 1.57
N VAL A 106 -1.85 -8.99 2.20
CA VAL A 106 -0.85 -10.05 2.05
C VAL A 106 -1.44 -11.39 2.47
N LEU A 107 -2.09 -11.46 3.64
CA LEU A 107 -2.73 -12.69 4.08
C LEU A 107 -3.80 -13.16 3.09
N HIS A 108 -4.65 -12.26 2.59
CA HIS A 108 -5.66 -12.59 1.58
C HIS A 108 -5.02 -13.14 0.29
N VAL A 109 -3.96 -12.50 -0.22
CA VAL A 109 -3.20 -12.97 -1.39
C VAL A 109 -2.58 -14.35 -1.14
N LEU A 110 -2.08 -14.61 0.07
CA LEU A 110 -1.45 -15.90 0.40
C LEU A 110 -2.43 -17.03 0.68
N THR A 111 -3.69 -16.73 1.04
CA THR A 111 -4.70 -17.75 1.39
C THR A 111 -5.69 -18.02 0.27
N GLU A 112 -6.13 -16.98 -0.45
CA GLU A 112 -7.20 -17.09 -1.45
C GLU A 112 -6.65 -17.28 -2.87
N ASN A 113 -5.36 -17.00 -3.10
CA ASN A 113 -4.89 -16.82 -4.47
C ASN A 113 -4.18 -18.03 -5.07
N ALA A 114 -4.66 -18.42 -6.26
CA ALA A 114 -4.04 -19.37 -7.18
C ALA A 114 -3.06 -18.68 -8.16
N THR A 115 -2.68 -17.43 -7.88
CA THR A 115 -1.79 -16.61 -8.72
C THR A 115 -0.33 -16.72 -8.29
N GLY A 116 0.58 -16.28 -9.17
CA GLY A 116 2.04 -16.26 -8.91
C GLY A 116 2.50 -15.27 -7.82
N ASP A 117 1.59 -14.55 -7.16
CA ASP A 117 1.92 -13.54 -6.15
C ASP A 117 2.39 -14.14 -4.82
N VAL A 118 2.19 -15.46 -4.63
CA VAL A 118 2.81 -16.23 -3.55
C VAL A 118 4.34 -16.12 -3.55
N GLY A 119 4.94 -15.84 -4.71
CA GLY A 119 6.37 -15.59 -4.85
C GLY A 119 6.87 -14.41 -4.02
N ALA A 120 5.99 -13.48 -3.61
CA ALA A 120 6.36 -12.38 -2.72
C ALA A 120 6.90 -12.88 -1.37
N LEU A 121 6.23 -13.86 -0.76
CA LEU A 121 6.68 -14.47 0.49
C LEU A 121 7.87 -15.40 0.26
N GLU A 122 7.86 -16.22 -0.79
CA GLU A 122 8.96 -17.14 -1.09
C GLU A 122 10.28 -16.40 -1.29
N GLY A 123 10.26 -15.31 -2.06
CA GLY A 123 11.40 -14.42 -2.24
C GLY A 123 11.86 -13.76 -0.94
N ALA A 124 10.94 -13.40 -0.05
CA ALA A 124 11.26 -12.83 1.26
C ALA A 124 11.91 -13.86 2.20
N MET A 125 11.50 -15.14 2.13
CA MET A 125 12.07 -16.21 2.97
C MET A 125 13.53 -16.51 2.67
N VAL A 126 13.97 -16.28 1.43
CA VAL A 126 15.36 -16.52 0.96
C VAL A 126 16.19 -15.23 0.85
N TYR A 127 15.63 -14.09 1.26
CA TYR A 127 16.30 -12.80 1.19
C TYR A 127 17.43 -12.71 2.24
N GLU A 128 18.67 -12.60 1.75
CA GLU A 128 19.90 -12.75 2.55
C GLU A 128 20.03 -11.74 3.71
N PRO A 129 19.60 -10.47 3.59
CA PRO A 129 19.60 -9.55 4.72
C PRO A 129 18.63 -9.93 5.85
N CYS A 130 17.67 -10.82 5.60
CA CYS A 130 16.86 -11.46 6.64
C CYS A 130 17.43 -12.81 7.11
N SER A 131 18.62 -13.20 6.66
CA SER A 131 19.24 -14.47 7.04
C SER A 131 19.72 -14.43 8.49
N GLY A 132 19.51 -15.54 9.21
CA GLY A 132 19.78 -15.63 10.64
C GLY A 132 18.88 -16.66 11.33
N ALA A 133 19.07 -16.84 12.64
CA ALA A 133 18.14 -17.61 13.46
C ALA A 133 16.73 -17.03 13.33
N PHE A 134 15.69 -17.89 13.32
CA PHE A 134 14.30 -17.44 13.21
C PHE A 134 13.81 -16.89 14.57
N ILE A 135 14.38 -15.75 14.94
CA ILE A 135 14.02 -14.92 16.09
C ILE A 135 13.08 -13.78 15.63
N ALA A 136 12.56 -12.99 16.57
CA ALA A 136 11.62 -11.90 16.28
C ALA A 136 12.10 -10.97 15.15
N ASP A 137 13.38 -10.61 15.15
CA ASP A 137 13.99 -9.70 14.16
C ASP A 137 13.98 -10.27 12.73
N ARG A 138 14.18 -11.58 12.59
CA ARG A 138 14.11 -12.25 11.27
C ARG A 138 12.69 -12.25 10.73
N LEU A 139 11.70 -12.53 11.59
CA LEU A 139 10.30 -12.52 11.17
C LEU A 139 9.86 -11.13 10.73
N ASP A 140 10.24 -10.09 11.47
CA ASP A 140 9.99 -8.69 11.10
C ASP A 140 10.57 -8.35 9.72
N CYS A 141 11.81 -8.77 9.47
CA CYS A 141 12.47 -8.56 8.19
C CYS A 141 11.74 -9.30 7.05
N VAL A 142 11.32 -10.56 7.27
CA VAL A 142 10.57 -11.34 6.27
C VAL A 142 9.21 -10.73 5.97
N VAL A 143 8.48 -10.24 6.98
CA VAL A 143 7.20 -9.55 6.79
C VAL A 143 7.40 -8.30 5.93
N ASP A 144 8.37 -7.45 6.28
CA ASP A 144 8.67 -6.24 5.51
C ASP A 144 9.05 -6.56 4.06
N LYS A 145 9.94 -7.54 3.86
CA LYS A 145 10.34 -7.92 2.50
C LYS A 145 9.17 -8.51 1.72
N THR A 146 8.24 -9.22 2.38
CA THR A 146 7.01 -9.71 1.76
C THR A 146 6.14 -8.54 1.29
N PHE A 147 5.98 -7.50 2.12
CA PHE A 147 5.23 -6.29 1.76
C PHE A 147 5.89 -5.59 0.57
N VAL A 148 7.21 -5.42 0.61
CA VAL A 148 7.99 -4.79 -0.47
C VAL A 148 7.87 -5.57 -1.78
N ASN A 149 8.03 -6.90 -1.73
CA ASN A 149 7.92 -7.74 -2.92
C ASN A 149 6.52 -7.67 -3.53
N LEU A 150 5.47 -7.78 -2.70
CA LEU A 150 4.09 -7.69 -3.19
C LEU A 150 3.77 -6.30 -3.74
N ALA A 151 4.24 -5.24 -3.07
CA ALA A 151 4.07 -3.88 -3.55
C ALA A 151 4.79 -3.64 -4.87
N SER A 152 5.96 -4.26 -5.09
CA SER A 152 6.67 -4.23 -6.38
C SER A 152 5.83 -4.89 -7.48
N LEU A 153 5.23 -6.05 -7.21
CA LEU A 153 4.34 -6.72 -8.17
C LEU A 153 3.11 -5.88 -8.50
N PHE A 154 2.56 -5.16 -7.53
CA PHE A 154 1.45 -4.23 -7.76
C PHE A 154 1.90 -2.98 -8.52
N ALA A 155 3.08 -2.44 -8.25
CA ALA A 155 3.59 -1.24 -8.91
C ALA A 155 3.74 -1.42 -10.43
N ASP A 156 4.03 -2.64 -10.89
CA ASP A 156 4.08 -3.00 -12.31
C ASP A 156 2.70 -3.10 -12.97
N ARG A 157 1.63 -3.24 -12.16
CA ARG A 157 0.25 -3.47 -12.63
C ARG A 157 -0.63 -2.22 -12.56
N VAL A 158 -0.20 -1.19 -11.83
CA VAL A 158 -0.97 0.03 -11.60
C VAL A 158 -0.28 1.26 -12.18
N GLU A 159 -1.06 2.17 -12.76
CA GLU A 159 -0.52 3.41 -13.33
C GLU A 159 -0.07 4.40 -12.24
N GLY A 160 -0.81 4.49 -11.14
CA GLY A 160 -0.52 5.35 -10.00
C GLY A 160 0.46 4.73 -8.99
N LYS A 161 0.29 5.13 -7.72
CA LYS A 161 1.18 4.74 -6.61
C LYS A 161 0.64 3.54 -5.83
N VAL A 162 1.54 2.80 -5.19
CA VAL A 162 1.23 1.74 -4.24
C VAL A 162 1.50 2.24 -2.82
N SER A 163 0.47 2.23 -1.98
CA SER A 163 0.59 2.54 -0.56
C SER A 163 0.96 1.30 0.21
N VAL A 164 2.03 1.34 1.00
CA VAL A 164 2.56 0.18 1.72
C VAL A 164 2.54 0.48 3.21
N GLU A 165 1.80 -0.32 3.97
CA GLU A 165 1.67 -0.15 5.41
C GLU A 165 3.03 -0.29 6.10
N VAL A 166 3.37 0.72 6.90
CA VAL A 166 4.45 0.63 7.87
C VAL A 166 3.83 0.14 9.16
N ASP A 167 4.16 -1.10 9.55
CA ASP A 167 3.64 -1.68 10.80
C ASP A 167 4.09 -0.84 12.00
N VAL A 168 3.12 -0.18 12.66
CA VAL A 168 3.31 0.62 13.87
C VAL A 168 3.00 -0.16 15.16
N HIS A 169 2.66 -1.44 15.07
CA HIS A 169 2.47 -2.30 16.25
C HIS A 169 3.80 -2.77 16.81
N SER A 170 4.70 -3.19 15.91
CA SER A 170 6.08 -3.51 16.26
C SER A 170 6.97 -2.26 16.38
N ALA A 171 6.65 -1.17 15.66
CA ALA A 171 7.34 0.12 15.75
C ALA A 171 6.53 1.15 16.56
N LYS A 172 6.82 1.26 17.86
CA LYS A 172 6.05 2.02 18.87
C LYS A 172 6.58 3.44 19.13
N THR A 173 7.77 3.74 18.65
CA THR A 173 8.41 5.07 18.75
C THR A 173 8.52 5.72 17.38
N VAL A 174 8.67 7.04 17.36
CA VAL A 174 8.89 7.80 16.11
C VAL A 174 10.12 7.24 15.38
N GLU A 175 11.19 6.98 16.12
CA GLU A 175 12.47 6.49 15.62
C GLU A 175 12.33 5.10 14.99
N GLU A 176 11.55 4.20 15.60
CA GLU A 176 11.28 2.87 15.06
C GLU A 176 10.46 2.92 13.77
N ILE A 177 9.43 3.79 13.71
CA ILE A 177 8.60 3.96 12.50
C ILE A 177 9.46 4.49 11.35
N VAL A 178 10.26 5.52 11.61
CA VAL A 178 11.18 6.11 10.62
C VAL A 178 12.22 5.09 10.16
N ALA A 179 12.83 4.34 11.08
CA ALA A 179 13.82 3.32 10.75
C ALA A 179 13.21 2.19 9.89
N ARG A 180 11.98 1.77 10.19
CA ARG A 180 11.28 0.73 9.41
C ARG A 180 10.95 1.21 8.00
N ALA A 181 10.43 2.41 7.83
CA ALA A 181 10.17 3.00 6.51
C ALA A 181 11.47 3.12 5.68
N LYS A 182 12.58 3.57 6.29
CA LYS A 182 13.89 3.64 5.62
C LYS A 182 14.42 2.27 5.20
N ARG A 183 14.27 1.26 6.06
CA ARG A 183 14.62 -0.13 5.74
C ARG A 183 13.84 -0.63 4.52
N MET A 184 12.52 -0.44 4.52
CA MET A 184 11.67 -0.84 3.39
C MET A 184 12.02 -0.07 2.11
N LYS A 185 12.32 1.23 2.21
CA LYS A 185 12.84 2.03 1.08
C LYS A 185 14.10 1.43 0.47
N ALA A 186 15.07 1.01 1.30
CA ALA A 186 16.28 0.37 0.81
C ALA A 186 15.96 -0.94 0.05
N MET A 187 15.03 -1.75 0.58
CA MET A 187 14.57 -2.97 -0.10
C MET A 187 13.90 -2.70 -1.46
N PHE A 188 13.17 -1.58 -1.60
CA PHE A 188 12.62 -1.18 -2.91
C PHE A 188 13.70 -0.72 -3.89
N GLN A 189 14.74 -0.03 -3.40
CA GLN A 189 15.86 0.42 -4.23
C GLN A 189 16.63 -0.77 -4.83
N GLU A 190 16.77 -1.87 -4.08
CA GLU A 190 17.35 -3.12 -4.58
C GLU A 190 16.53 -3.75 -5.72
N LEU A 191 15.20 -3.56 -5.70
CA LEU A 191 14.29 -4.01 -6.76
C LEU A 191 14.22 -3.02 -7.94
N ALA A 192 15.05 -1.98 -7.95
CA ALA A 192 15.06 -0.90 -8.95
C ALA A 192 13.70 -0.19 -9.12
N ILE A 193 12.87 -0.18 -8.08
CA ILE A 193 11.61 0.58 -8.07
C ILE A 193 11.91 2.05 -7.77
N ALA A 194 11.40 2.96 -8.61
CA ALA A 194 11.44 4.39 -8.37
C ALA A 194 10.51 4.75 -7.19
N VAL A 195 11.03 4.64 -5.96
CA VAL A 195 10.26 4.80 -4.71
C VAL A 195 9.52 6.13 -4.66
N SER A 196 10.18 7.24 -5.01
CA SER A 196 9.56 8.58 -5.02
C SER A 196 8.32 8.65 -5.91
N ASP A 197 8.31 7.87 -6.98
CA ASP A 197 7.34 7.99 -8.06
C ASP A 197 6.20 7.00 -7.87
N LYS A 198 6.49 5.81 -7.32
CA LYS A 198 5.54 4.69 -7.25
C LYS A 198 5.11 4.28 -5.86
N ILE A 199 5.79 4.68 -4.78
CA ILE A 199 5.51 4.17 -3.44
C ILE A 199 5.08 5.29 -2.50
N LEU A 200 4.10 5.01 -1.63
CA LEU A 200 3.76 5.81 -0.46
C LEU A 200 3.87 4.94 0.79
N PHE A 201 4.51 5.45 1.84
CA PHE A 201 4.57 4.76 3.13
C PHE A 201 3.33 5.09 3.96
N LYS A 202 2.47 4.10 4.16
CA LYS A 202 1.17 4.27 4.81
C LYS A 202 1.31 4.19 6.33
N VAL A 203 1.02 5.30 7.03
CA VAL A 203 1.22 5.47 8.48
C VAL A 203 -0.10 5.94 9.13
N PRO A 204 -0.57 5.33 10.22
CA PRO A 204 -1.76 5.81 10.93
C PRO A 204 -1.56 7.20 11.57
N ALA A 205 -2.61 8.02 11.55
CA ALA A 205 -2.66 9.39 12.06
C ALA A 205 -2.68 9.47 13.61
N THR A 206 -1.70 8.81 14.24
CA THR A 206 -1.37 8.99 15.66
C THR A 206 -0.39 10.17 15.80
N TRP A 207 -0.22 10.70 17.02
CA TRP A 207 0.77 11.75 17.28
C TRP A 207 2.17 11.36 16.80
N LYS A 208 2.65 10.19 17.23
CA LYS A 208 3.94 9.61 16.83
C LYS A 208 4.02 9.33 15.33
N GLY A 209 2.92 8.86 14.74
CA GLY A 209 2.82 8.59 13.30
C GLY A 209 3.01 9.86 12.48
N ILE A 210 2.35 10.96 12.85
CA ILE A 210 2.47 12.24 12.15
C ILE A 210 3.87 12.85 12.35
N GLU A 211 4.45 12.74 13.55
CA GLU A 211 5.84 13.18 13.78
C GLU A 211 6.85 12.35 12.97
N ALA A 212 6.62 11.05 12.79
CA ALA A 212 7.42 10.22 11.89
C ALA A 212 7.25 10.65 10.43
N VAL A 213 6.02 10.93 9.99
CA VAL A 213 5.70 11.43 8.64
C VAL A 213 6.44 12.72 8.35
N ARG A 214 6.48 13.67 9.30
CA ARG A 214 7.23 14.93 9.14
C ARG A 214 8.70 14.67 8.80
N ARG A 215 9.37 13.79 9.55
CA ARG A 215 10.78 13.44 9.31
C ARG A 215 10.98 12.70 7.99
N LEU A 216 10.04 11.82 7.61
CA LEU A 216 10.11 11.06 6.37
C LEU A 216 9.93 11.95 5.14
N GLU A 217 8.94 12.86 5.15
CA GLU A 217 8.69 13.80 4.06
C GLU A 217 9.84 14.81 3.88
N GLU A 218 10.46 15.27 4.98
CA GLU A 218 11.69 16.09 4.96
C GLU A 218 12.85 15.40 4.23
N GLU A 219 12.90 14.06 4.26
CA GLU A 219 13.88 13.22 3.56
C GLU A 219 13.41 12.74 2.16
N GLY A 220 12.28 13.25 1.66
CA GLY A 220 11.69 12.86 0.38
C GLY A 220 11.12 11.44 0.35
N ILE A 221 10.75 10.91 1.52
CA ILE A 221 10.06 9.62 1.67
C ILE A 221 8.56 9.91 1.83
N HIS A 222 7.84 9.86 0.71
CA HIS A 222 6.44 10.25 0.68
C HIS A 222 5.53 9.31 1.46
N CYS A 223 4.64 9.90 2.24
CA CYS A 223 3.79 9.23 3.19
C CYS A 223 2.31 9.36 2.84
N HIS A 224 1.59 8.28 3.11
CA HIS A 224 0.14 8.22 3.10
C HIS A 224 -0.34 8.14 4.55
N VAL A 225 -0.88 9.24 5.07
CA VAL A 225 -1.45 9.27 6.42
C VAL A 225 -2.86 8.71 6.40
N THR A 226 -3.09 7.60 7.11
CA THR A 226 -4.37 6.90 7.16
C THR A 226 -5.06 7.06 8.51
N HIS A 227 -6.33 6.70 8.60
CA HIS A 227 -7.15 6.86 9.82
C HIS A 227 -7.33 8.32 10.24
N VAL A 228 -7.60 9.20 9.26
CA VAL A 228 -7.94 10.61 9.52
C VAL A 228 -9.45 10.74 9.76
N TYR A 229 -9.82 11.21 10.95
CA TYR A 229 -11.20 11.31 11.44
C TYR A 229 -11.54 12.66 12.07
N CYS A 230 -10.57 13.56 12.24
CA CYS A 230 -10.78 14.93 12.69
C CYS A 230 -9.86 15.94 11.98
N LEU A 231 -10.13 17.23 12.15
CA LEU A 231 -9.39 18.31 11.49
C LEU A 231 -7.98 18.49 12.04
N GLU A 232 -7.75 18.19 13.31
CA GLU A 232 -6.45 18.32 13.98
C GLU A 232 -5.45 17.29 13.44
N GLN A 233 -5.90 16.05 13.24
CA GLN A 233 -5.12 15.03 12.52
C GLN A 233 -4.74 15.51 11.13
N ALA A 234 -5.71 16.04 10.38
CA ALA A 234 -5.48 16.53 9.03
C ALA A 234 -4.52 17.73 9.00
N ALA A 235 -4.73 18.73 9.85
CA ALA A 235 -3.91 19.94 9.92
C ALA A 235 -2.45 19.61 10.25
N LEU A 236 -2.20 18.76 11.23
CA LEU A 236 -0.83 18.33 11.55
C LEU A 236 -0.19 17.54 10.41
N ALA A 237 -0.94 16.63 9.77
CA ALA A 237 -0.43 15.86 8.64
C ALA A 237 -0.13 16.74 7.40
N ILE A 238 -0.97 17.75 7.12
CA ILE A 238 -0.74 18.75 6.06
C ILE A 238 0.52 19.55 6.36
N ARG A 239 0.68 20.01 7.61
CA ARG A 239 1.88 20.76 8.06
C ARG A 239 3.15 19.89 8.03
N ALA A 240 3.00 18.58 8.22
CA ALA A 240 4.06 17.59 8.03
C ALA A 240 4.37 17.29 6.55
N ASN A 241 3.72 17.97 5.60
CA ASN A 241 3.84 17.77 4.15
C ASN A 241 3.49 16.34 3.68
N ALA A 242 2.59 15.65 4.39
CA ALA A 242 2.11 14.34 3.96
C ALA A 242 1.64 14.38 2.50
N ALA A 243 2.08 13.43 1.67
CA ALA A 243 1.68 13.36 0.27
C ALA A 243 0.19 13.03 0.08
N LEU A 244 -0.39 12.19 0.95
CA LEU A 244 -1.77 11.73 0.85
C LEU A 244 -2.42 11.58 2.24
N LEU A 245 -3.64 12.09 2.41
CA LEU A 245 -4.49 11.81 3.58
C LEU A 245 -5.64 10.88 3.21
N GLN A 246 -5.92 9.89 4.04
CA GLN A 246 -7.06 9.00 3.88
C GLN A 246 -8.12 9.22 4.96
N THR A 247 -9.28 9.74 4.53
CA THR A 247 -10.48 9.86 5.35
C THR A 247 -11.33 8.61 5.27
N TYR A 248 -12.18 8.37 6.27
CA TYR A 248 -13.05 7.19 6.33
C TYR A 248 -14.51 7.63 6.50
N VAL A 249 -15.17 7.91 5.38
CA VAL A 249 -16.47 8.61 5.32
C VAL A 249 -17.56 7.85 6.07
N GLY A 250 -17.83 6.60 5.68
CA GLY A 250 -18.90 5.82 6.30
C GLY A 250 -18.66 5.48 7.77
N ARG A 251 -17.41 5.32 8.21
CA ARG A 251 -17.07 5.12 9.63
C ARG A 251 -17.40 6.38 10.44
N THR A 252 -16.97 7.54 9.93
CA THR A 252 -17.31 8.85 10.49
C THR A 252 -18.83 9.03 10.59
N ASN A 253 -19.57 8.81 9.51
CA ASN A 253 -21.04 8.88 9.50
C ASN A 253 -21.68 7.99 10.59
N THR A 254 -21.17 6.76 10.76
CA THR A 254 -21.71 5.81 11.75
C THR A 254 -21.52 6.31 13.17
N TRP A 255 -20.31 6.80 13.48
CA TRP A 255 -19.98 7.26 14.81
C TRP A 255 -20.85 8.46 15.22
N TYR A 256 -21.06 9.40 14.30
CA TYR A 256 -21.92 10.56 14.53
C TYR A 256 -23.39 10.14 14.66
N ALA A 257 -23.88 9.26 13.78
CA ALA A 257 -25.26 8.77 13.82
C ALA A 257 -25.57 8.02 15.13
N SER A 258 -24.64 7.22 15.66
CA SER A 258 -24.85 6.50 16.92
C SER A 258 -24.84 7.40 18.16
N ARG A 259 -24.42 8.66 18.02
CA ARG A 259 -24.28 9.65 19.10
C ARG A 259 -25.09 10.92 18.87
N ALA A 260 -26.06 10.91 17.95
CA ALA A 260 -26.78 12.12 17.53
C ALA A 260 -27.38 12.98 18.68
N ALA A 261 -27.68 12.39 19.84
CA ALA A 261 -28.12 13.11 21.04
C ALA A 261 -26.99 13.89 21.76
N GLU A 262 -25.77 13.37 21.72
CA GLU A 262 -24.55 13.93 22.32
C GLU A 262 -23.83 14.89 21.36
N THR A 263 -23.98 14.67 20.05
CA THR A 263 -23.17 15.35 19.02
C THR A 263 -23.74 16.64 18.46
N LYS A 264 -24.87 17.15 18.96
CA LYS A 264 -25.46 18.44 18.52
C LYS A 264 -24.50 19.64 18.63
N ALA A 265 -23.45 19.54 19.44
CA ALA A 265 -22.41 20.58 19.60
C ALA A 265 -21.13 20.34 18.76
N ASN A 266 -20.90 19.13 18.24
CA ASN A 266 -19.64 18.71 17.59
C ASN A 266 -19.82 18.23 16.14
N CYS A 267 -21.03 18.30 15.57
CA CYS A 267 -21.18 18.23 14.12
C CYS A 267 -20.39 19.39 13.54
N LEU A 268 -19.61 19.15 12.48
CA LEU A 268 -18.66 20.08 11.84
C LEU A 268 -19.34 21.34 11.24
N GLY A 269 -20.10 22.08 12.04
CA GLY A 269 -21.04 23.13 11.64
C GLY A 269 -22.49 22.85 12.05
N GLU A 270 -23.27 23.93 12.23
CA GLU A 270 -24.72 23.84 12.41
C GLU A 270 -25.40 23.33 11.13
N GLY A 271 -26.42 22.47 11.27
CA GLY A 271 -27.25 22.02 10.15
C GLY A 271 -26.65 20.90 9.28
N VAL A 272 -25.47 20.36 9.62
CA VAL A 272 -24.90 19.21 8.92
C VAL A 272 -25.73 17.96 9.20
N ASP A 273 -26.17 17.28 8.13
CA ASP A 273 -26.85 16.00 8.22
C ASP A 273 -25.91 14.94 8.84
N PRO A 274 -26.28 14.31 9.98
CA PRO A 274 -25.47 13.26 10.62
C PRO A 274 -25.04 12.12 9.69
N SER A 275 -25.83 11.83 8.65
CA SER A 275 -25.54 10.79 7.65
C SER A 275 -24.49 11.19 6.61
N LEU A 276 -24.07 12.46 6.58
CA LEU A 276 -23.10 13.01 5.64
C LEU A 276 -21.90 13.70 6.33
N VAL A 277 -21.75 13.58 7.65
CA VAL A 277 -20.68 14.25 8.40
C VAL A 277 -19.28 13.85 7.92
N GLY A 278 -19.08 12.61 7.48
CA GLY A 278 -17.82 12.15 6.90
C GLY A 278 -17.52 12.78 5.53
N VAL A 279 -18.56 13.09 4.75
CA VAL A 279 -18.42 13.87 3.52
C VAL A 279 -17.99 15.30 3.87
N GLU A 280 -18.66 15.90 4.85
CA GLU A 280 -18.37 17.26 5.31
C GLU A 280 -16.95 17.38 5.90
N LEU A 281 -16.52 16.41 6.70
CA LEU A 281 -15.14 16.32 7.18
C LEU A 281 -14.14 16.33 6.02
N THR A 282 -14.41 15.52 4.99
CA THR A 282 -13.51 15.44 3.83
C THR A 282 -13.46 16.77 3.09
N ARG A 283 -14.58 17.50 2.97
CA ARG A 283 -14.63 18.85 2.38
C ARG A 283 -13.86 19.89 3.18
N GLN A 284 -13.97 19.87 4.51
CA GLN A 284 -13.23 20.77 5.37
C GLN A 284 -11.73 20.49 5.35
N ILE A 285 -11.33 19.21 5.24
CA ILE A 285 -9.93 18.84 5.05
C ILE A 285 -9.40 19.37 3.71
N ASP A 286 -10.16 19.28 2.61
CA ASP A 286 -9.78 19.91 1.34
C ASP A 286 -9.61 21.43 1.48
N ALA A 287 -10.54 22.10 2.16
CA ALA A 287 -10.43 23.53 2.43
C ALA A 287 -9.16 23.86 3.23
N LEU A 288 -8.81 23.05 4.24
CA LEU A 288 -7.56 23.20 4.98
C LEU A 288 -6.33 23.06 4.08
N VAL A 289 -6.29 22.05 3.20
CA VAL A 289 -5.19 21.87 2.23
C VAL A 289 -5.03 23.14 1.38
N ARG A 290 -6.13 23.66 0.84
CA ARG A 290 -6.13 24.88 0.00
C ARG A 290 -5.66 26.11 0.77
N CYS A 291 -6.14 26.32 1.99
CA CYS A 291 -5.72 27.45 2.84
C CYS A 291 -4.22 27.45 3.11
N HIS A 292 -3.68 26.27 3.44
CA HIS A 292 -2.26 26.10 3.74
C HIS A 292 -1.40 26.05 2.48
N LYS A 293 -2.02 26.18 1.28
CA LYS A 293 -1.36 26.02 -0.03
C LYS A 293 -0.57 24.70 -0.09
N GLY A 294 -1.09 23.68 0.58
CA GLY A 294 -0.50 22.35 0.67
C GLY A 294 -0.62 21.62 -0.66
N LYS A 295 0.28 20.66 -0.89
CA LYS A 295 0.23 19.74 -2.04
C LYS A 295 -0.38 18.38 -1.69
N THR A 296 -0.70 18.20 -0.42
CA THR A 296 -1.32 17.01 0.14
C THR A 296 -2.60 16.67 -0.62
N LYS A 297 -2.68 15.43 -1.10
CA LYS A 297 -3.87 14.90 -1.77
C LYS A 297 -4.79 14.21 -0.77
N ILE A 298 -6.06 14.02 -1.14
CA ILE A 298 -7.06 13.37 -0.28
C ILE A 298 -7.63 12.14 -0.98
N ILE A 299 -7.63 11.00 -0.29
CA ILE A 299 -8.36 9.81 -0.69
C ILE A 299 -9.51 9.54 0.28
N ALA A 300 -10.74 9.64 -0.19
CA ALA A 300 -11.91 9.28 0.61
C ALA A 300 -12.15 7.77 0.53
N ALA A 301 -12.04 7.09 1.68
CA ALA A 301 -12.27 5.66 1.80
C ALA A 301 -13.51 5.35 2.65
N SER A 302 -13.84 4.07 2.75
CA SER A 302 -15.04 3.61 3.47
C SER A 302 -16.34 4.28 2.94
N VAL A 303 -16.39 4.54 1.64
CA VAL A 303 -17.60 5.01 0.94
C VAL A 303 -18.56 3.82 0.82
N ARG A 304 -19.78 3.97 1.34
CA ARG A 304 -20.71 2.85 1.56
C ARG A 304 -21.77 2.74 0.48
N ASN A 305 -22.15 3.85 -0.13
CA ASN A 305 -23.23 3.90 -1.11
C ASN A 305 -22.92 4.91 -2.21
N ARG A 306 -23.76 4.89 -3.25
CA ARG A 306 -23.69 5.77 -4.40
C ARG A 306 -23.82 7.23 -3.99
N GLU A 307 -24.73 7.55 -3.09
CA GLU A 307 -25.05 8.92 -2.67
C GLU A 307 -23.85 9.59 -2.00
N GLU A 308 -23.13 8.86 -1.13
CA GLU A 308 -21.86 9.31 -0.54
C GLU A 308 -20.79 9.55 -1.62
N ALA A 309 -20.66 8.64 -2.60
CA ALA A 309 -19.69 8.80 -3.68
C ALA A 309 -19.97 10.04 -4.55
N ILE A 310 -21.24 10.29 -4.88
CA ILE A 310 -21.66 11.48 -5.63
C ILE A 310 -21.39 12.74 -4.80
N ALA A 311 -21.67 12.72 -3.50
CA ALA A 311 -21.42 13.86 -2.62
C ALA A 311 -19.91 14.19 -2.46
N LEU A 312 -19.03 13.23 -2.76
CA LEU A 312 -17.58 13.36 -2.77
C LEU A 312 -16.99 13.62 -4.16
N ALA A 313 -17.82 13.90 -5.17
CA ALA A 313 -17.34 14.34 -6.48
C ALA A 313 -16.41 15.56 -6.34
N GLY A 314 -15.23 15.51 -6.96
CA GLY A 314 -14.20 16.54 -6.85
C GLY A 314 -13.10 16.26 -5.81
N CYS A 315 -13.28 15.24 -4.95
CA CYS A 315 -12.18 14.72 -4.12
C CYS A 315 -11.08 14.15 -5.04
N ASP A 316 -9.79 14.30 -4.67
CA ASP A 316 -8.69 13.84 -5.54
C ASP A 316 -8.85 12.35 -5.88
N PHE A 317 -9.06 11.51 -4.85
CA PHE A 317 -9.26 10.08 -5.02
C PHE A 317 -10.46 9.56 -4.24
N LEU A 318 -11.19 8.59 -4.81
CA LEU A 318 -12.25 7.85 -4.13
C LEU A 318 -11.91 6.35 -4.12
N LEU A 319 -11.77 5.78 -2.93
CA LEU A 319 -11.60 4.33 -2.76
C LEU A 319 -12.97 3.67 -2.64
N LEU A 320 -13.40 3.00 -3.71
CA LEU A 320 -14.73 2.41 -3.85
C LEU A 320 -14.66 0.89 -3.86
N ASN A 321 -15.67 0.25 -3.27
CA ASN A 321 -15.87 -1.20 -3.36
C ASN A 321 -16.77 -1.57 -4.54
N GLU A 322 -16.84 -2.87 -4.83
CA GLU A 322 -17.58 -3.41 -5.99
C GLU A 322 -19.06 -3.00 -5.98
N ARG A 323 -19.69 -3.03 -4.79
CA ARG A 323 -21.10 -2.67 -4.63
C ARG A 323 -21.37 -1.22 -5.04
N VAL A 324 -20.51 -0.28 -4.62
CA VAL A 324 -20.68 1.14 -4.95
C VAL A 324 -20.40 1.38 -6.42
N ILE A 325 -19.36 0.75 -6.98
CA ILE A 325 -19.05 0.83 -8.41
C ILE A 325 -20.21 0.33 -9.26
N ALA A 326 -20.75 -0.85 -8.95
CA ALA A 326 -21.90 -1.41 -9.65
C ALA A 326 -23.11 -0.47 -9.59
N ALA A 327 -23.42 0.06 -8.40
CA ALA A 327 -24.54 0.99 -8.22
C ALA A 327 -24.38 2.28 -9.04
N LEU A 328 -23.16 2.83 -9.16
CA LEU A 328 -22.87 4.00 -10.00
C LEU A 328 -22.94 3.66 -11.49
N ASN A 329 -22.52 2.46 -11.88
CA ASN A 329 -22.49 2.04 -13.28
C ASN A 329 -23.89 1.75 -13.84
N GLU A 330 -24.82 1.30 -12.99
CA GLU A 330 -26.20 1.00 -13.35
C GLU A 330 -27.05 2.26 -13.57
N LYS A 331 -26.65 3.40 -13.00
CA LYS A 331 -27.44 4.63 -13.01
C LYS A 331 -27.00 5.57 -14.13
N PRO A 332 -27.94 6.11 -14.93
CA PRO A 332 -27.61 7.11 -15.93
C PRO A 332 -27.19 8.41 -15.23
N SER A 333 -26.12 9.03 -15.73
CA SER A 333 -25.64 10.34 -15.29
C SER A 333 -26.56 11.45 -15.78
N ALA A 334 -26.65 12.53 -15.00
CA ALA A 334 -27.05 13.83 -15.51
C ALA A 334 -26.02 14.36 -16.54
N ASP A 335 -26.29 15.50 -17.17
CA ASP A 335 -25.37 16.12 -18.14
C ASP A 335 -23.94 16.24 -17.59
N LYS A 336 -22.92 16.02 -18.43
CA LYS A 336 -21.50 16.01 -18.03
C LYS A 336 -21.08 17.34 -17.38
N SER A 337 -21.74 18.45 -17.74
CA SER A 337 -21.52 19.76 -17.12
C SER A 337 -21.95 19.84 -15.64
N ALA A 338 -22.82 18.95 -15.16
CA ALA A 338 -23.29 18.96 -13.77
C ALA A 338 -22.20 18.56 -12.77
N TRP A 339 -21.25 17.72 -13.18
CA TRP A 339 -20.16 17.24 -12.33
C TRP A 339 -19.09 18.31 -12.07
N VAL A 340 -18.84 19.19 -13.04
CA VAL A 340 -17.91 20.33 -12.90
C VAL A 340 -18.42 21.36 -11.88
N ALA A 341 -19.74 21.37 -11.62
CA ALA A 341 -20.38 22.27 -10.65
C ALA A 341 -20.42 21.71 -9.22
N HIS A 342 -20.01 20.45 -9.00
CA HIS A 342 -19.92 19.85 -7.65
C HIS A 342 -18.51 20.06 -7.09
N ASN A 343 -18.15 21.32 -6.91
CA ASN A 343 -16.84 21.65 -6.37
C ASN A 343 -16.83 21.55 -4.85
N PHE A 344 -15.82 20.86 -4.33
CA PHE A 344 -15.34 20.89 -2.94
C PHE A 344 -15.02 22.30 -2.40
N HIS A 345 -15.29 23.36 -3.16
CA HIS A 345 -14.58 24.63 -3.05
C HIS A 345 -15.27 25.75 -2.25
N ASP A 346 -16.48 25.55 -1.75
CA ASP A 346 -17.24 26.61 -1.05
C ASP A 346 -17.08 26.63 0.47
N ALA A 347 -16.35 25.67 1.06
CA ALA A 347 -16.03 25.73 2.48
C ALA A 347 -14.95 26.81 2.74
N GLY A 348 -15.26 27.75 3.63
CA GLY A 348 -14.28 28.68 4.19
C GLY A 348 -13.19 27.94 4.96
N CYS A 349 -12.08 28.62 5.24
CA CYS A 349 -10.97 28.00 5.95
C CYS A 349 -11.40 27.53 7.34
N PRO A 350 -11.30 26.22 7.68
CA PRO A 350 -11.61 25.78 9.02
C PRO A 350 -10.64 26.39 10.03
N ASP A 351 -11.16 26.86 11.15
CA ASP A 351 -10.37 27.43 12.24
C ASP A 351 -9.74 26.29 13.06
N VAL A 352 -8.50 25.96 12.73
CA VAL A 352 -7.71 24.94 13.42
C VAL A 352 -6.45 25.59 14.00
N PRO A 353 -6.19 25.48 15.31
CA PRO A 353 -5.04 26.11 15.94
C PRO A 353 -3.71 25.82 15.22
N GLU A 354 -2.83 26.82 15.11
CA GLU A 354 -1.49 26.63 14.52
C GLU A 354 -0.58 25.77 15.41
N GLY A 355 -0.62 25.99 16.72
CA GLY A 355 0.18 25.27 17.72
C GLY A 355 -0.63 24.16 18.39
N ILE A 356 -0.79 23.02 17.71
CA ILE A 356 -1.36 21.81 18.32
C ILE A 356 -0.20 21.01 18.92
N ASP A 357 -0.13 20.98 20.24
CA ASP A 357 0.78 20.09 20.97
C ASP A 357 0.14 18.71 21.21
N GLU A 358 0.89 17.78 21.81
CA GLU A 358 0.42 16.41 22.04
C GLU A 358 -0.83 16.39 22.93
N ALA A 359 -0.91 17.27 23.92
CA ALA A 359 -2.06 17.34 24.83
C ALA A 359 -3.33 17.81 24.09
N ALA A 360 -3.22 18.87 23.28
CA ALA A 360 -4.33 19.35 22.46
C ALA A 360 -4.76 18.31 21.42
N PHE A 361 -3.80 17.59 20.84
CA PHE A 361 -4.08 16.50 19.91
C PHE A 361 -4.88 15.37 20.55
N GLU A 362 -4.48 14.90 21.74
CA GLU A 362 -5.22 13.86 22.46
C GLU A 362 -6.63 14.30 22.87
N VAL A 363 -6.80 15.57 23.24
CA VAL A 363 -8.14 16.15 23.48
C VAL A 363 -9.01 16.07 22.22
N ALA A 364 -8.46 16.45 21.07
CA ALA A 364 -9.18 16.39 19.79
C ALA A 364 -9.54 14.95 19.37
N LEU A 365 -8.66 13.98 19.65
CA LEU A 365 -8.96 12.57 19.42
C LEU A 365 -10.13 12.11 20.31
N ALA A 366 -10.11 12.47 21.60
CA ALA A 366 -11.15 12.08 22.55
C ALA A 366 -12.52 12.70 22.25
N SER A 367 -12.56 13.89 21.62
CA SER A 367 -13.80 14.60 21.29
C SER A 367 -14.39 14.27 19.90
N SER A 368 -13.76 13.37 19.14
CA SER A 368 -14.11 13.05 17.76
C SER A 368 -14.18 11.53 17.54
N PRO A 369 -14.61 11.05 16.35
CA PRO A 369 -14.53 9.63 16.03
C PRO A 369 -13.11 9.08 16.13
N ALA A 370 -12.09 9.93 16.03
CA ALA A 370 -10.70 9.54 15.95
C ALA A 370 -10.26 8.67 17.14
N GLY A 371 -10.63 9.01 18.38
CA GLY A 371 -10.21 8.25 19.56
C GLY A 371 -10.63 6.77 19.51
N GLU A 372 -11.87 6.50 19.12
CA GLU A 372 -12.40 5.13 19.03
C GLU A 372 -12.01 4.43 17.72
N GLU A 373 -12.17 5.11 16.59
CA GLU A 373 -11.98 4.53 15.26
C GLU A 373 -10.50 4.29 14.92
N LEU A 374 -9.59 5.15 15.38
CA LEU A 374 -8.15 4.92 15.26
C LEU A 374 -7.74 3.70 16.10
N THR A 375 -8.21 3.62 17.34
CA THR A 375 -7.94 2.48 18.23
C THR A 375 -8.46 1.17 17.65
N LEU A 376 -9.70 1.16 17.15
CA LEU A 376 -10.29 -0.01 16.52
C LEU A 376 -9.56 -0.39 15.22
N GLY A 377 -9.23 0.60 14.39
CA GLY A 377 -8.46 0.43 13.17
C GLY A 377 -7.10 -0.23 13.44
N MET A 378 -6.35 0.33 14.37
CA MET A 378 -5.06 -0.21 14.81
C MET A 378 -5.20 -1.62 15.38
N LYS A 379 -6.20 -1.90 16.22
CA LYS A 379 -6.44 -3.25 16.73
C LYS A 379 -6.69 -4.26 15.60
N ASN A 380 -7.45 -3.88 14.58
CA ASN A 380 -7.72 -4.75 13.44
C ASN A 380 -6.47 -4.99 12.58
N SER A 381 -5.64 -3.97 12.36
CA SER A 381 -4.33 -4.13 11.71
C SER A 381 -3.43 -5.08 12.51
N ALA A 382 -3.37 -4.95 13.83
CA ALA A 382 -2.56 -5.81 14.70
C ALA A 382 -2.99 -7.28 14.61
N VAL A 383 -4.29 -7.55 14.63
CA VAL A 383 -4.81 -8.93 14.47
C VAL A 383 -4.47 -9.49 13.10
N ALA A 384 -4.53 -8.68 12.04
CA ALA A 384 -4.14 -9.13 10.70
C ALA A 384 -2.64 -9.44 10.62
N ASP A 385 -1.80 -8.60 11.22
CA ASP A 385 -0.35 -8.78 11.32
C ASP A 385 0.01 -10.06 12.10
N GLU A 386 -0.61 -10.28 13.26
CA GLU A 386 -0.42 -11.50 14.07
C GLU A 386 -0.77 -12.76 13.25
N ARG A 387 -1.91 -12.76 12.56
CA ARG A 387 -2.33 -13.88 11.70
C ARG A 387 -1.36 -14.12 10.55
N LEU A 388 -0.84 -13.07 9.92
CA LEU A 388 0.17 -13.19 8.87
C LEU A 388 1.47 -13.78 9.43
N ARG A 389 1.91 -13.32 10.59
CA ARG A 389 3.11 -13.82 11.27
C ARG A 389 2.99 -15.30 11.65
N GLU A 390 1.82 -15.72 12.14
CA GLU A 390 1.53 -17.13 12.39
C GLU A 390 1.57 -17.97 11.11
N TYR A 391 0.97 -17.47 10.04
CA TYR A 391 1.01 -18.12 8.72
C TYR A 391 2.46 -18.32 8.23
N ILE A 392 3.30 -17.28 8.34
CA ILE A 392 4.71 -17.36 7.93
C ILE A 392 5.48 -18.35 8.82
N LYS A 393 5.28 -18.32 10.15
CA LYS A 393 5.91 -19.27 11.09
C LYS A 393 5.61 -20.73 10.72
N GLN A 394 4.36 -21.03 10.38
CA GLN A 394 3.94 -22.38 9.99
C GLN A 394 4.60 -22.86 8.69
N ARG A 395 4.91 -21.96 7.75
CA ARG A 395 5.62 -22.29 6.50
C ARG A 395 7.14 -22.36 6.65
N VAL A 396 7.71 -21.73 7.67
CA VAL A 396 9.15 -21.79 7.96
C VAL A 396 9.51 -23.03 8.78
N ALA A 397 8.58 -23.56 9.58
CA ALA A 397 8.78 -24.84 10.25
C ALA A 397 9.01 -25.93 9.19
N PRO A 398 10.18 -26.59 9.15
CA PRO A 398 10.42 -27.65 8.19
C PRO A 398 9.36 -28.72 8.40
N GLY A 399 8.83 -29.28 7.30
CA GLY A 399 7.85 -30.36 7.33
C GLY A 399 8.27 -31.46 8.30
N SER A 400 7.68 -31.46 9.48
CA SER A 400 7.65 -32.62 10.35
C SER A 400 6.55 -33.54 9.83
N GLY A 401 6.87 -34.33 8.80
CA GLY A 401 6.07 -35.45 8.31
C GLY A 401 5.54 -35.27 6.87
N GLN A 402 6.21 -35.89 5.91
CA GLN A 402 6.00 -37.29 5.52
C GLN A 402 7.21 -37.81 4.71
#